data_AF-A0A7Y5DX06-F1
#
_entry.id   AF-A0A7Y5DX06-F1
#
_cell.length_a   1.000
_cell.length_b   1.000
_cell.length_c   1.000
_cell.angle_alpha   90.00
_cell.angle_beta   90.00
_cell.angle_gamma   90.00
#
_symmetry.space_group_name_H-M   'P 1'
#
loop_
_entity.id
_entity.type
_entity.pdbx_description
1 polymer ?
#
loop_
_entity_poly.entity_id
_entity_poly.type
_entity_poly.pdbx_seq_one_letter_code
_entity_poly.pdbx_strand_id
1 'polypeptide(L)'
;MMRRIFPVVLLATVLWALCFGGQAQAVDRTFAGSVQVDYHGSFDRQRPDQNAFDGATIEAGLKLAIDVSEHFSGNFKVCFGCHGFEMDMAHIDYRVADELNIRLGRFSPSFGNFNLRHDPANHKLSDKPLVYDMGRMLRMRDWNMGVMPSPFPDNGLELSGTHWFGQSVQLDYAAHVVSGFKGDKNGMDLDFVASRSGSLYYV
;
A
#
# COMPACT_ATOMS: atom_id res chain seq x y z
N MET A 1 -2.52 -31.29 -19.20
CA MET A 1 -1.24 -30.65 -19.59
C MET A 1 -1.39 -29.13 -19.89
N MET A 2 -2.48 -28.68 -20.53
CA MET A 2 -2.72 -27.26 -20.88
C MET A 2 -2.83 -26.26 -19.70
N ARG A 3 -3.24 -26.69 -18.50
CA ARG A 3 -3.45 -25.81 -17.33
C ARG A 3 -2.18 -25.17 -16.75
N ARG A 4 -0.99 -25.76 -16.97
CA ARG A 4 0.30 -25.22 -16.49
C ARG A 4 1.02 -24.36 -17.54
N ILE A 5 0.63 -24.48 -18.81
CA ILE A 5 1.24 -23.77 -19.93
C ILE A 5 0.67 -22.35 -20.01
N PHE A 6 -0.63 -22.19 -19.74
CA PHE A 6 -1.31 -20.90 -19.79
C PHE A 6 -0.68 -19.80 -18.91
N PRO A 7 -0.37 -20.02 -17.61
CA PRO A 7 0.27 -18.98 -16.79
C PRO A 7 1.71 -18.69 -17.23
N VAL A 8 2.45 -19.69 -17.72
CA VAL A 8 3.82 -19.51 -18.20
C VAL A 8 3.85 -18.71 -19.51
N VAL A 9 2.92 -19.00 -20.42
CA VAL A 9 2.77 -18.26 -21.68
C VAL A 9 2.31 -16.83 -21.41
N LEU A 10 1.38 -16.61 -20.47
CA LEU A 10 0.95 -15.27 -20.07
C LEU A 10 2.10 -14.46 -19.43
N LEU A 11 2.87 -15.09 -18.53
CA LEU A 11 4.03 -14.44 -17.92
C LEU A 11 5.10 -14.13 -18.97
N ALA A 12 5.36 -15.06 -19.89
CA ALA A 12 6.32 -14.87 -20.98
C ALA A 12 5.87 -13.80 -21.98
N THR A 13 4.58 -13.69 -22.30
CA THR A 13 4.07 -12.64 -23.18
C THR A 13 4.10 -11.27 -22.52
N VAL A 14 3.80 -11.18 -21.21
CA VAL A 14 3.94 -9.94 -20.44
C VAL A 14 5.42 -9.52 -20.38
N LEU A 15 6.33 -10.44 -20.06
CA LEU A 15 7.77 -10.18 -20.04
C LEU A 15 8.28 -9.77 -21.42
N TRP A 16 7.84 -10.45 -22.48
CA TRP A 16 8.21 -10.11 -23.85
C TRP A 16 7.66 -8.74 -24.28
N ALA A 17 6.43 -8.40 -23.92
CA ALA A 17 5.86 -7.07 -24.19
C ALA A 17 6.58 -5.96 -23.39
N LEU A 18 7.03 -6.24 -22.16
CA LEU A 18 7.80 -5.29 -21.34
C LEU A 18 9.23 -5.07 -21.88
N CYS A 19 9.85 -6.13 -22.42
CA CYS A 19 11.22 -6.10 -22.96
C CYS A 19 11.31 -5.64 -24.42
N PHE A 20 10.28 -5.92 -25.23
CA PHE A 20 10.30 -5.72 -26.69
C PHE A 20 9.12 -4.88 -27.22
N GLY A 21 8.30 -4.29 -26.34
CA GLY A 21 7.33 -3.28 -26.72
C GLY A 21 8.04 -2.13 -27.43
N GLY A 22 7.72 -1.96 -28.72
CA GLY A 22 8.39 -1.05 -29.63
C GLY A 22 8.39 0.40 -29.17
N GLN A 23 9.24 1.20 -29.81
CA GLN A 23 9.45 2.62 -29.55
C GLN A 23 8.13 3.41 -29.62
N ALA A 24 7.41 3.49 -28.50
CA ALA A 24 6.52 4.59 -28.19
C ALA A 24 7.39 5.73 -27.67
N GLN A 25 7.22 6.91 -28.25
CA GLN A 25 7.98 8.10 -27.87
C GLN A 25 7.78 8.39 -26.38
N ALA A 26 8.91 8.39 -25.66
CA ALA A 26 9.08 8.67 -24.23
C ALA A 26 8.21 7.83 -23.26
N VAL A 27 8.45 6.52 -23.22
CA VAL A 27 8.11 5.71 -22.04
C VAL A 27 9.26 5.83 -21.05
N ASP A 28 9.11 6.68 -20.04
CA ASP A 28 10.07 6.77 -18.95
C ASP A 28 9.77 5.70 -17.89
N ARG A 29 10.82 5.04 -17.41
CA ARG A 29 10.72 3.97 -16.42
C ARG A 29 11.64 4.28 -15.26
N THR A 30 11.06 4.39 -14.07
CA THR A 30 11.82 4.58 -12.84
C THR A 30 11.68 3.34 -11.97
N PHE A 31 12.83 2.80 -11.57
CA PHE A 31 12.91 1.69 -10.66
C PHE A 31 13.53 2.17 -9.35
N ALA A 32 12.86 1.88 -8.23
CA ALA A 32 13.32 2.22 -6.90
C ALA A 32 13.07 1.04 -5.97
N GLY A 33 13.92 0.90 -4.96
CA GLY A 33 13.73 -0.10 -3.94
C GLY A 33 14.36 0.34 -2.63
N SER A 34 13.86 -0.23 -1.56
CA SER A 34 14.32 0.05 -0.20
C SER A 34 14.40 -1.24 0.58
N VAL A 35 15.33 -1.28 1.54
CA VAL A 35 15.44 -2.35 2.52
C VAL A 35 15.69 -1.67 3.86
N GLN A 36 14.83 -1.96 4.82
CA GLN A 36 14.92 -1.52 6.20
C GLN A 36 15.07 -2.76 7.09
N VAL A 37 16.01 -2.68 8.03
CA VAL A 37 16.26 -3.71 9.03
C VAL A 37 16.27 -3.04 10.37
N ASP A 38 15.30 -3.39 11.22
CA ASP A 38 15.17 -2.81 12.56
C ASP A 38 15.29 -3.89 13.62
N TYR A 39 15.58 -3.47 14.85
CA TYR A 39 15.49 -4.31 16.03
C TYR A 39 14.61 -3.59 17.06
N HIS A 40 13.45 -4.17 17.38
CA HIS A 40 12.60 -3.66 18.44
C HIS A 40 13.02 -4.31 19.76
N GLY A 41 13.57 -3.53 20.69
CA GLY A 41 13.97 -4.00 22.02
C GLY A 41 12.97 -3.56 23.09
N SER A 42 12.45 -4.51 23.87
CA SER A 42 11.57 -4.21 25.00
C SER A 42 12.35 -4.40 26.31
N PHE A 43 12.75 -3.29 26.94
CA PHE A 43 13.64 -3.30 28.11
C PHE A 43 12.90 -3.32 29.47
N ASP A 44 11.67 -3.85 29.51
CA ASP A 44 10.94 -3.99 30.77
C ASP A 44 11.41 -5.23 31.57
N ARG A 45 11.68 -5.03 32.87
CA ARG A 45 12.17 -6.08 33.79
C ARG A 45 11.07 -7.02 34.26
N GLN A 46 9.81 -6.62 34.17
CA GLN A 46 8.68 -7.52 34.36
C GLN A 46 8.32 -8.06 32.99
N ARG A 47 8.76 -9.31 32.73
CA ARG A 47 8.58 -10.08 31.49
C ARG A 47 7.57 -9.42 30.55
N PRO A 48 8.01 -8.82 29.43
CA PRO A 48 7.04 -8.38 28.45
C PRO A 48 6.18 -9.61 28.15
N ASP A 49 4.86 -9.41 28.15
CA ASP A 49 3.89 -10.43 27.80
C ASP A 49 4.47 -11.28 26.64
N GLN A 50 4.30 -12.61 26.63
CA GLN A 50 4.88 -13.47 25.58
C GLN A 50 4.43 -13.07 24.16
N ASN A 51 3.48 -12.14 24.07
CA ASN A 51 2.97 -11.51 22.88
C ASN A 51 3.71 -10.23 22.47
N ALA A 52 4.68 -9.72 23.23
CA ALA A 52 5.42 -8.52 22.82
C ALA A 52 6.52 -8.86 21.82
N PHE A 53 6.58 -8.10 20.73
CA PHE A 53 7.60 -8.27 19.71
C PHE A 53 8.94 -7.72 20.23
N ASP A 54 9.87 -8.59 20.65
CA ASP A 54 11.28 -8.26 20.88
C ASP A 54 12.13 -9.04 19.87
N GLY A 55 12.69 -8.33 18.89
CA GLY A 55 13.41 -8.99 17.81
C GLY A 55 13.65 -8.13 16.60
N ALA A 56 14.33 -8.73 15.62
CA ALA A 56 14.62 -8.09 14.35
C ALA A 56 13.44 -8.16 13.39
N THR A 57 13.17 -7.05 12.69
CA THR A 57 12.25 -6.96 11.56
C THR A 57 13.02 -6.62 10.30
N ILE A 58 12.53 -7.10 9.16
CA ILE A 58 12.99 -6.68 7.84
C ILE A 58 11.79 -6.24 7.03
N GLU A 59 11.90 -5.09 6.39
CA GLU A 59 10.98 -4.62 5.37
C GLU A 59 11.74 -4.30 4.10
N ALA A 60 11.30 -4.86 2.98
CA ALA A 60 11.89 -4.64 1.67
C ALA A 60 10.81 -4.26 0.68
N GLY A 61 11.04 -3.21 -0.09
CA GLY A 61 10.11 -2.70 -1.08
C GLY A 61 10.77 -2.60 -2.46
N LEU A 62 10.00 -2.90 -3.50
CA LEU A 62 10.41 -2.68 -4.88
C LEU A 62 9.29 -1.98 -5.64
N LYS A 63 9.62 -0.85 -6.26
CA LYS A 63 8.69 -0.02 -7.03
C LYS A 63 9.16 0.15 -8.46
N LEU A 64 8.24 0.00 -9.38
CA LEU A 64 8.35 0.37 -10.79
C LEU A 64 7.30 1.45 -11.09
N ALA A 65 7.75 2.60 -11.55
CA ALA A 65 6.91 3.65 -12.14
C ALA A 65 7.16 3.69 -13.65
N ILE A 66 6.08 3.79 -14.42
CA ILE A 66 6.10 3.86 -15.88
C ILE A 66 5.29 5.07 -16.29
N ASP A 67 5.94 6.07 -16.87
CA ASP A 67 5.27 7.22 -17.47
C ASP A 67 5.15 6.95 -18.97
N VAL A 68 3.92 6.88 -19.47
CA VAL A 68 3.65 6.58 -20.89
C VAL A 68 3.40 7.86 -21.67
N SER A 69 2.85 8.89 -21.01
CA SER A 69 2.66 10.23 -21.54
C SER A 69 2.55 11.24 -20.40
N GLU A 70 2.40 12.53 -20.73
CA GLU A 70 2.12 13.60 -19.76
C GLU A 70 0.82 13.39 -18.98
N HIS A 71 -0.09 12.55 -19.50
CA HIS A 71 -1.41 12.30 -18.94
C HIS A 71 -1.58 10.90 -18.36
N PHE A 72 -0.68 9.96 -18.66
CA PHE A 72 -0.88 8.55 -18.30
C PHE A 72 0.38 7.93 -17.71
N SER A 73 0.24 7.40 -16.50
CA SER A 73 1.30 6.66 -15.82
C SER A 73 0.77 5.42 -15.09
N GLY A 74 1.68 4.50 -14.79
CA GLY A 74 1.41 3.27 -14.07
C GLY A 74 2.42 3.08 -12.94
N ASN A 75 1.95 2.61 -11.79
CA ASN A 75 2.78 2.35 -10.62
C ASN A 75 2.52 0.94 -10.10
N PHE A 76 3.62 0.21 -9.90
CA PHE A 76 3.63 -1.14 -9.36
C PHE A 76 4.61 -1.19 -8.20
N LYS A 77 4.18 -1.72 -7.05
CA LYS A 77 5.02 -1.85 -5.87
C LYS A 77 4.70 -3.14 -5.15
N VAL A 78 5.74 -3.92 -4.88
CA VAL A 78 5.69 -5.10 -4.02
C VAL A 78 6.49 -4.84 -2.75
N CYS A 79 6.00 -5.36 -1.63
CA CYS A 79 6.62 -5.24 -0.33
C CYS A 79 6.75 -6.64 0.31
N PHE A 80 7.82 -6.84 1.07
CA PHE A 80 8.02 -7.98 1.95
C PHE A 80 8.33 -7.46 3.35
N GLY A 81 7.57 -7.86 4.37
CA GLY A 81 7.86 -7.45 5.75
C GLY A 81 6.68 -7.69 6.69
N CYS A 82 6.11 -6.61 7.22
CA CYS A 82 5.10 -6.61 8.28
C CYS A 82 3.88 -7.53 8.05
N HIS A 83 3.55 -7.86 6.79
CA HIS A 83 2.39 -8.70 6.42
C HIS A 83 2.78 -9.85 5.49
N GLY A 84 4.08 -10.18 5.42
CA GLY A 84 4.62 -11.10 4.41
C GLY A 84 4.79 -10.42 3.05
N PHE A 85 4.62 -11.19 1.97
CA PHE A 85 4.72 -10.69 0.60
C PHE A 85 3.39 -10.09 0.13
N GLU A 86 3.39 -8.80 -0.17
CA GLU A 86 2.20 -8.04 -0.55
C GLU A 86 2.44 -7.20 -1.81
N MET A 87 1.40 -7.02 -2.63
CA MET A 87 1.34 -6.01 -3.68
C MET A 87 0.76 -4.71 -3.08
N ASP A 88 1.61 -3.76 -2.72
CA ASP A 88 1.20 -2.47 -2.12
C ASP A 88 0.62 -1.50 -3.17
N MET A 89 1.14 -1.54 -4.41
CA MET A 89 0.62 -0.74 -5.51
C MET A 89 0.48 -1.57 -6.78
N ALA A 90 -0.65 -1.44 -7.45
CA ALA A 90 -0.85 -1.85 -8.83
C ALA A 90 -1.96 -0.98 -9.42
N HIS A 91 -1.62 0.26 -9.78
CA HIS A 91 -2.59 1.23 -10.28
C HIS A 91 -2.07 1.99 -11.49
N ILE A 92 -3.01 2.57 -12.22
CA ILE A 92 -2.78 3.55 -13.27
C ILE A 92 -3.34 4.90 -12.84
N ASP A 93 -2.68 5.96 -13.28
CA ASP A 93 -3.10 7.34 -13.07
C ASP A 93 -3.36 7.99 -14.44
N TYR A 94 -4.50 8.66 -14.56
CA TYR A 94 -4.86 9.46 -15.70
C TYR A 94 -5.10 10.91 -15.28
N ARG A 95 -4.17 11.79 -15.64
CA ARG A 95 -4.25 13.23 -15.40
C ARG A 95 -5.13 13.86 -16.46
N VAL A 96 -6.37 14.19 -16.11
CA VAL A 96 -7.34 14.84 -17.01
C VAL A 96 -6.96 16.31 -17.24
N ALA A 97 -6.54 16.98 -16.17
CA ALA A 97 -6.08 18.35 -16.14
C ALA A 97 -5.06 18.53 -15.01
N ASP A 98 -4.39 19.68 -14.94
CA ASP A 98 -3.45 19.99 -13.85
C ASP A 98 -4.07 19.83 -12.47
N GLU A 99 -5.35 20.17 -12.35
CA GLU A 99 -6.09 20.12 -11.08
C GLU A 99 -6.92 18.85 -10.91
N LEU A 100 -6.87 17.87 -11.84
CA LEU A 100 -7.69 16.66 -11.77
C LEU A 100 -6.97 15.41 -12.29
N ASN A 101 -6.76 14.45 -11.40
CA ASN A 101 -6.22 13.13 -11.65
C ASN A 101 -7.21 12.04 -11.26
N ILE A 102 -7.24 10.96 -12.05
CA ILE A 102 -8.05 9.77 -11.81
C ILE A 102 -7.11 8.59 -11.63
N ARG A 103 -7.16 7.95 -10.46
CA ARG A 103 -6.40 6.72 -10.16
C ARG A 103 -7.34 5.52 -10.17
N LEU A 104 -6.91 4.43 -10.80
CA LEU A 104 -7.63 3.17 -10.82
C LEU A 104 -6.69 1.99 -10.60
N GLY A 105 -7.07 1.07 -9.71
CA GLY A 105 -6.33 -0.15 -9.42
C GLY A 105 -6.19 -0.39 -7.93
N ARG A 106 -5.13 -1.08 -7.52
CA ARG A 106 -4.79 -1.32 -6.11
C ARG A 106 -3.88 -0.21 -5.60
N PHE A 107 -4.33 0.52 -4.58
CA PHE A 107 -3.58 1.60 -3.94
C PHE A 107 -3.99 1.76 -2.48
N SER A 108 -3.12 2.39 -1.67
CA SER A 108 -3.50 2.88 -0.35
C SER A 108 -4.26 4.21 -0.50
N PRO A 109 -5.51 4.32 -0.01
CA PRO A 109 -6.28 5.56 -0.13
C PRO A 109 -5.57 6.78 0.46
N SER A 110 -5.66 7.91 -0.23
CA SER A 110 -5.06 9.16 0.22
C SER A 110 -5.73 9.67 1.50
N PHE A 111 -5.08 9.45 2.63
CA PHE A 111 -5.53 9.95 3.93
C PHE A 111 -4.35 10.22 4.87
N GLY A 112 -4.15 11.49 5.23
CA GLY A 112 -3.04 11.95 6.05
C GLY A 112 -1.68 11.88 5.34
N ASN A 113 -0.76 12.78 5.71
CA ASN A 113 0.56 12.88 5.06
C ASN A 113 1.44 11.65 5.26
N PHE A 114 1.18 10.85 6.29
CA PHE A 114 1.94 9.63 6.54
C PHE A 114 1.72 8.60 5.42
N ASN A 115 0.47 8.32 5.04
CA ASN A 115 0.15 7.28 4.06
C ASN A 115 0.47 7.69 2.61
N LEU A 116 0.63 8.99 2.34
CA LEU A 116 1.13 9.51 1.06
C LEU A 116 2.62 9.23 0.85
N ARG A 117 3.36 8.99 1.94
CA ARG A 117 4.74 8.51 1.87
C ARG A 117 4.69 7.00 1.87
N HIS A 118 4.78 6.44 0.68
CA HIS A 118 4.56 5.01 0.52
C HIS A 118 5.79 4.16 0.88
N ASP A 119 6.97 4.74 1.07
CA ASP A 119 8.20 3.97 1.35
C ASP A 119 8.63 4.15 2.81
N PRO A 120 8.76 3.07 3.59
CA PRO A 120 9.35 3.04 4.94
C PRO A 120 10.64 3.87 5.04
N ALA A 121 11.51 3.76 4.04
CA ALA A 121 12.79 4.49 3.99
C ALA A 121 12.64 6.02 3.83
N ASN A 122 11.43 6.51 3.52
CA ASN A 122 11.10 7.93 3.38
C ASN A 122 10.37 8.50 4.61
N HIS A 123 10.19 7.71 5.67
CA HIS A 123 9.67 8.22 6.95
C HIS A 123 10.81 8.69 7.85
N LYS A 124 10.55 9.75 8.61
CA LYS A 124 11.51 10.27 9.62
C LYS A 124 11.60 9.39 10.86
N LEU A 125 10.55 8.61 11.11
CA LEU A 125 10.46 7.71 12.24
C LEU A 125 10.48 6.30 11.67
N SER A 126 11.09 5.37 12.40
CA SER A 126 11.05 3.92 12.11
C SER A 126 9.61 3.40 11.98
N ASP A 127 8.65 4.19 12.46
CA ASP A 127 7.38 3.71 12.89
C ASP A 127 6.20 4.61 12.45
N LYS A 128 5.11 4.01 11.95
CA LYS A 128 3.78 4.64 11.81
C LYS A 128 3.35 5.40 13.08
N PRO A 129 2.76 6.61 12.98
CA PRO A 129 2.21 7.34 14.10
C PRO A 129 1.19 6.51 14.88
N LEU A 130 1.12 6.69 16.21
CA LEU A 130 0.22 5.95 17.09
C LEU A 130 -1.25 5.96 16.65
N VAL A 131 -1.70 7.04 16.00
CA VAL A 131 -3.08 7.15 15.49
C VAL A 131 -3.38 6.12 14.39
N TYR A 132 -2.38 5.71 13.61
CA TYR A 132 -2.46 4.70 12.54
C TYR A 132 -1.80 3.37 12.92
N ASP A 133 -1.30 3.23 14.14
CA ASP A 133 -0.58 2.03 14.56
C ASP A 133 -1.58 0.89 14.83
N MET A 134 -1.77 0.05 13.83
CA MET A 134 -2.73 -1.07 13.85
C MET A 134 -2.07 -2.43 14.12
N GLY A 135 -0.76 -2.49 14.40
CA GLY A 135 -0.04 -3.77 14.41
C GLY A 135 1.32 -3.80 15.11
N ARG A 136 1.86 -2.69 15.61
CA ARG A 136 3.03 -2.69 16.51
C ARG A 136 2.68 -2.33 17.94
N MET A 137 1.44 -2.59 18.34
CA MET A 137 1.15 -2.63 19.75
C MET A 137 2.11 -3.63 20.39
N LEU A 138 2.49 -3.35 21.64
CA LEU A 138 3.35 -4.21 22.48
C LEU A 138 2.77 -5.65 22.65
N ARG A 139 1.69 -5.99 21.96
CA ARG A 139 0.94 -7.23 21.97
C ARG A 139 0.59 -7.61 20.52
N MET A 140 1.25 -8.66 20.02
CA MET A 140 1.14 -9.26 18.68
C MET A 140 -0.28 -9.67 18.25
N ARG A 141 -1.27 -9.63 19.15
CA ARG A 141 -2.65 -10.12 18.88
C ARG A 141 -3.71 -9.05 19.05
N ASP A 142 -3.35 -7.87 19.56
CA ASP A 142 -4.25 -6.74 19.68
C ASP A 142 -4.21 -5.96 18.37
N TRP A 143 -4.60 -6.56 17.25
CA TRP A 143 -4.74 -5.84 15.98
C TRP A 143 -5.98 -4.93 16.08
N ASN A 144 -5.94 -3.72 15.51
CA ASN A 144 -7.11 -2.83 15.40
C ASN A 144 -7.53 -2.00 16.65
N MET A 145 -6.62 -1.66 17.56
CA MET A 145 -6.86 -0.66 18.63
C MET A 145 -6.39 0.75 18.27
N GLY A 146 -5.97 0.99 17.01
CA GLY A 146 -5.67 2.33 16.53
C GLY A 146 -6.90 3.23 16.61
N VAL A 147 -6.70 4.51 16.92
CA VAL A 147 -7.80 5.49 16.98
C VAL A 147 -8.48 5.65 15.63
N MET A 148 -7.69 5.52 14.55
CA MET A 148 -8.17 5.61 13.19
C MET A 148 -7.58 4.48 12.33
N PRO A 149 -8.39 3.75 11.56
CA PRO A 149 -7.86 2.74 10.65
C PRO A 149 -6.87 3.38 9.68
N SER A 150 -5.64 2.86 9.65
CA SER A 150 -4.71 3.16 8.58
C SER A 150 -5.36 2.74 7.26
N PRO A 151 -5.37 3.59 6.23
CA PRO A 151 -5.68 3.16 4.87
C PRO A 151 -4.82 1.94 4.53
N PHE A 152 -5.46 0.91 4.02
CA PHE A 152 -4.83 -0.33 3.62
C PHE A 152 -4.87 -0.43 2.09
N PRO A 153 -3.84 -1.03 1.43
CA PRO A 153 -3.87 -1.21 0.00
C PRO A 153 -5.10 -1.99 -0.44
N ASP A 154 -5.93 -1.39 -1.28
CA ASP A 154 -7.12 -2.04 -1.82
C ASP A 154 -7.45 -1.55 -3.23
N ASN A 155 -8.31 -2.30 -3.90
CA ASN A 155 -8.78 -2.01 -5.24
C ASN A 155 -9.86 -0.93 -5.18
N GLY A 156 -9.71 0.09 -5.99
CA GLY A 156 -10.68 1.18 -6.02
C GLY A 156 -10.45 2.17 -7.14
N LEU A 157 -11.08 3.32 -6.95
CA LEU A 157 -10.95 4.52 -7.77
C LEU A 157 -10.74 5.72 -6.85
N GLU A 158 -9.80 6.58 -7.19
CA GLU A 158 -9.56 7.85 -6.50
C GLU A 158 -9.56 9.00 -7.50
N LEU A 159 -10.21 10.09 -7.10
CA LEU A 159 -10.16 11.39 -7.76
C LEU A 159 -9.35 12.31 -6.86
N SER A 160 -8.28 12.89 -7.39
CA SER A 160 -7.42 13.78 -6.63
C SER A 160 -6.96 14.97 -7.47
N GLY A 161 -6.53 16.02 -6.80
CA GLY A 161 -6.13 17.24 -7.47
C GLY A 161 -5.61 18.29 -6.51
N THR A 162 -5.02 19.32 -7.13
CA THR A 162 -4.53 20.51 -6.44
C THR A 162 -5.13 21.72 -7.11
N HIS A 163 -5.79 22.58 -6.34
CA HIS A 163 -6.32 23.85 -6.82
C HIS A 163 -5.54 25.01 -6.19
N TRP A 164 -5.17 25.99 -7.03
CA TRP A 164 -4.44 27.18 -6.59
C TRP A 164 -5.35 28.40 -6.57
N PHE A 165 -5.54 29.00 -5.39
CA PHE A 165 -6.20 30.28 -5.26
C PHE A 165 -5.16 31.41 -5.40
N GLY A 166 -4.92 31.81 -6.65
CA GLY A 166 -3.88 32.78 -6.98
C GLY A 166 -2.48 32.17 -6.83
N GLN A 167 -1.57 32.89 -6.16
CA GLN A 167 -0.16 32.47 -6.01
C GLN A 167 0.21 32.06 -4.57
N SER A 168 -0.72 32.13 -3.62
CA SER A 168 -0.38 32.06 -2.18
C SER A 168 -1.10 30.96 -1.42
N VAL A 169 -2.19 30.41 -1.96
CA VAL A 169 -2.99 29.40 -1.29
C VAL A 169 -3.20 28.21 -2.21
N GLN A 170 -2.91 27.03 -1.69
CA GLN A 170 -3.05 25.74 -2.36
C GLN A 170 -4.05 24.89 -1.57
N LEU A 171 -4.97 24.26 -2.29
CA LEU A 171 -5.88 23.26 -1.76
C LEU A 171 -5.65 21.92 -2.45
N ASP A 172 -5.16 20.95 -1.70
CA ASP A 172 -5.08 19.56 -2.15
C ASP A 172 -6.31 18.81 -1.69
N TYR A 173 -6.91 18.04 -2.61
CA TYR A 173 -8.10 17.26 -2.32
C TYR A 173 -7.97 15.86 -2.93
N ALA A 174 -8.57 14.89 -2.24
CA ALA A 174 -8.69 13.52 -2.72
C ALA A 174 -10.01 12.91 -2.22
N ALA A 175 -10.71 12.23 -3.10
CA ALA A 175 -11.91 11.47 -2.81
C ALA A 175 -11.77 10.08 -3.42
N HIS A 176 -11.99 9.04 -2.63
CA HIS A 176 -11.77 7.66 -3.07
C HIS A 176 -12.94 6.76 -2.70
N VAL A 177 -13.11 5.73 -3.53
CA VAL A 177 -13.98 4.59 -3.25
C VAL A 177 -13.13 3.34 -3.39
N VAL A 178 -13.06 2.56 -2.32
CA VAL A 178 -12.34 1.28 -2.30
C VAL A 178 -13.31 0.17 -1.92
N SER A 179 -12.96 -1.05 -2.32
CA SER A 179 -13.81 -2.20 -2.08
C SER A 179 -13.91 -2.62 -0.60
N GLY A 180 -13.00 -2.17 0.24
CA GLY A 180 -12.90 -2.54 1.64
C GLY A 180 -12.29 -3.93 1.83
N PHE A 181 -12.04 -4.30 3.09
CA PHE A 181 -11.48 -5.61 3.42
C PHE A 181 -12.48 -6.73 3.10
N LYS A 182 -11.99 -7.80 2.46
CA LYS A 182 -12.80 -8.91 1.91
C LYS A 182 -12.46 -10.25 2.54
N GLY A 183 -11.93 -10.25 3.77
CA GLY A 183 -11.63 -11.48 4.49
C GLY A 183 -12.86 -12.38 4.64
N ASP A 184 -12.70 -13.68 4.42
CA ASP A 184 -13.62 -14.68 4.97
C ASP A 184 -13.16 -15.09 6.38
N LYS A 185 -13.92 -15.93 7.10
CA LYS A 185 -13.55 -16.42 8.46
C LYS A 185 -12.15 -17.07 8.56
N ASN A 186 -11.60 -17.54 7.45
CA ASN A 186 -10.30 -18.18 7.28
C ASN A 186 -9.36 -17.40 6.33
N GLY A 187 -9.74 -16.18 5.94
CA GLY A 187 -8.97 -15.31 5.06
C GLY A 187 -7.81 -14.67 5.80
N MET A 188 -6.77 -14.30 5.05
CA MET A 188 -5.65 -13.50 5.59
C MET A 188 -5.97 -12.00 5.66
N ASP A 189 -7.21 -11.62 5.35
CA ASP A 189 -7.71 -10.24 5.33
C ASP A 189 -8.82 -10.08 6.38
N LEU A 190 -9.10 -8.86 6.83
CA LEU A 190 -10.16 -8.58 7.80
C LEU A 190 -11.54 -8.76 7.13
N ASP A 191 -12.47 -9.48 7.76
CA ASP A 191 -13.88 -9.42 7.32
C ASP A 191 -14.51 -8.13 7.85
N PHE A 192 -14.61 -7.09 7.02
CA PHE A 192 -15.18 -5.80 7.41
C PHE A 192 -16.68 -5.86 7.71
N VAL A 193 -17.41 -6.79 7.07
CA VAL A 193 -18.84 -6.96 7.29
C VAL A 193 -19.06 -7.66 8.62
N ALA A 194 -18.26 -8.69 8.93
CA ALA A 194 -18.31 -9.35 10.21
C ALA A 194 -17.79 -8.45 11.35
N SER A 195 -16.78 -7.61 11.15
CA SER A 195 -16.25 -6.70 12.19
C SER A 195 -17.26 -5.68 12.70
N ARG A 196 -18.25 -5.33 11.88
CA ARG A 196 -19.38 -4.45 12.25
C ARG A 196 -20.60 -5.23 12.75
N SER A 197 -20.60 -6.55 12.64
CA SER A 197 -21.63 -7.40 13.20
C SER A 197 -21.27 -7.76 14.64
N GLY A 198 -22.23 -7.66 15.58
CA GLY A 198 -22.01 -8.00 16.98
C GLY A 198 -21.61 -9.47 17.24
N SER A 199 -21.57 -10.31 16.20
CA SER A 199 -21.22 -11.73 16.32
C SER A 199 -19.75 -12.02 16.60
N LEU A 200 -18.84 -11.04 16.53
CA LEU A 200 -17.43 -11.22 16.92
C LEU A 200 -17.14 -10.95 18.40
N TYR A 201 -18.08 -10.34 19.15
CA TYR A 201 -17.90 -10.02 20.57
C TYR A 201 -18.33 -11.14 21.54
N TYR A 202 -18.83 -12.26 21.01
CA TYR A 202 -19.24 -13.42 21.80
C TYR A 202 -18.52 -14.68 21.28
N VAL A 203 -17.26 -14.82 21.67
CA VAL A 203 -16.55 -16.11 21.68
C VAL A 203 -15.98 -16.31 23.07
#